data_AF-A0A8J7K6I5-F1
#
_entry.id   AF-A0A8J7K6I5-F1
#
_cell.length_a   1.000
_cell.length_b   1.000
_cell.length_c   1.000
_cell.angle_alpha   90.00
_cell.angle_beta   90.00
_cell.angle_gamma   90.00
#
_symmetry.space_group_name_H-M   'P 1'
#
loop_
_entity.id
_entity.type
_entity.pdbx_description
1 polymer ?
#
loop_
_entity_poly.entity_id
_entity_poly.type
_entity_poly.pdbx_seq_one_letter_code
_entity_poly.pdbx_strand_id
1 'polypeptide(L)'
;MIIRVLPQLNSRQQWIDFCRREMPYCFVEQPQCLIDFQSTHLQITLLSSRTQGKDAIKYSLGSRRSVEPAWQLIRACHWDLNALLTGLEQMDFSSNVRDNSLLGVHTDLTARKFFSKERSVIAPSSVGLLKPLGQAPEIWSGEDLLRLIANGQYSDLRNEQIALPHMSDTNTSSCTQAGGIPVPSISSLRLMLLEQPWQWVGQQHKERLHLFRERQPIVSLIPDFTAPAPRLKAKGNARQNYL
;
A
#
# COMPACT_ATOMS: atom_id res chain seq x y z
N MET A 1 2.99 -17.66 15.63
CA MET A 1 3.89 -17.69 14.45
C MET A 1 4.19 -16.25 14.06
N ILE A 2 5.47 -15.85 14.04
CA ILE A 2 5.88 -14.49 13.61
C ILE A 2 6.29 -14.57 12.15
N ILE A 3 5.53 -13.93 11.26
CA ILE A 3 5.87 -13.83 9.83
C ILE A 3 7.01 -12.83 9.70
N ARG A 4 8.11 -13.24 9.05
CA ARG A 4 9.27 -12.35 8.83
C ARG A 4 8.94 -11.32 7.75
N VAL A 5 9.51 -10.12 7.89
CA VAL A 5 9.46 -9.05 6.89
C VAL A 5 10.89 -8.83 6.38
N LEU A 6 11.09 -8.94 5.07
CA LEU A 6 12.35 -8.67 4.40
C LEU A 6 12.25 -7.32 3.68
N PRO A 7 13.31 -6.50 3.66
CA PRO A 7 13.27 -5.24 2.93
C PRO A 7 13.08 -5.47 1.43
N GLN A 8 13.76 -6.48 0.88
CA GLN A 8 13.74 -6.83 -0.53
C GLN A 8 14.16 -8.29 -0.74
N LEU A 9 13.92 -8.82 -1.94
CA LEU A 9 14.30 -10.17 -2.36
C LEU A 9 14.88 -10.15 -3.78
N ASN A 10 15.98 -9.41 -3.96
CA ASN A 10 16.56 -9.04 -5.26
C ASN A 10 17.98 -9.58 -5.47
N SER A 11 18.38 -10.63 -4.76
CA SER A 11 19.69 -11.25 -4.93
C SER A 11 19.65 -12.75 -4.69
N ARG A 12 20.58 -13.48 -5.33
CA ARG A 12 20.71 -14.92 -5.19
C ARG A 12 20.81 -15.36 -3.73
N GLN A 13 21.60 -14.65 -2.92
CA GLN A 13 21.79 -15.01 -1.52
C GLN A 13 20.49 -14.85 -0.72
N GLN A 14 19.74 -13.77 -0.94
CA GLN A 14 18.45 -13.57 -0.29
C GLN A 14 17.44 -14.68 -0.63
N TRP A 15 17.38 -15.11 -1.90
CA TRP A 15 16.53 -16.23 -2.32
C TRP A 15 16.97 -17.56 -1.69
N ILE A 16 18.27 -17.83 -1.62
CA ILE A 16 18.80 -19.03 -0.94
C ILE A 16 18.45 -18.99 0.56
N ASP A 17 18.65 -17.86 1.22
CA ASP A 17 18.35 -17.68 2.65
C ASP A 17 16.85 -17.74 2.94
N PHE A 18 16.01 -17.36 1.97
CA PHE A 18 14.57 -17.55 2.03
C PHE A 18 14.20 -19.03 1.93
N CYS A 19 14.71 -19.76 0.93
CA CYS A 19 14.38 -21.17 0.70
C CYS A 19 14.96 -22.12 1.76
N ARG A 20 16.04 -21.74 2.46
CA ARG A 20 16.63 -22.54 3.55
C ARG A 20 15.83 -22.51 4.85
N ARG A 21 14.79 -21.68 4.93
CA ARG A 21 13.93 -21.59 6.13
C ARG A 21 13.07 -22.84 6.25
N GLU A 22 12.76 -23.19 7.49
CA GLU A 22 11.81 -24.25 7.81
C GLU A 22 10.46 -24.05 7.09
N MET A 23 9.99 -22.80 7.05
CA MET A 23 8.90 -22.37 6.19
C MET A 23 9.37 -21.20 5.32
N PRO A 24 9.51 -21.37 4.00
CA PRO A 24 9.80 -20.29 3.07
C PRO A 24 8.52 -19.46 2.90
N TYR A 25 8.24 -18.61 3.88
CA TYR A 25 7.05 -17.76 3.97
C TYR A 25 7.45 -16.41 4.61
N CYS A 26 7.33 -15.30 3.88
CA CYS A 26 7.67 -13.98 4.39
C CYS A 26 7.00 -12.84 3.62
N PHE A 27 6.88 -11.69 4.27
CA PHE A 27 6.58 -10.43 3.59
C PHE A 27 7.86 -9.83 3.00
N VAL A 28 7.70 -9.12 1.88
CA VAL A 28 8.70 -8.26 1.28
C VAL A 28 8.16 -6.82 1.30
N GLU A 29 8.97 -5.85 1.74
CA GLU A 29 8.57 -4.44 1.78
C GLU A 29 8.61 -3.80 0.39
N GLN A 30 9.64 -4.12 -0.39
CA GLN A 30 9.86 -3.57 -1.73
C GLN A 30 10.24 -4.68 -2.73
N PRO A 31 9.35 -5.05 -3.67
CA PRO A 31 7.96 -4.62 -3.80
C PRO A 31 7.08 -5.19 -2.68
N GLN A 32 5.96 -4.53 -2.39
CA GLN A 32 5.08 -4.91 -1.28
C GLN A 32 4.28 -6.17 -1.60
N CYS A 33 4.74 -7.31 -1.09
CA CYS A 33 4.10 -8.59 -1.35
C CYS A 33 4.33 -9.60 -0.21
N LEU A 34 3.54 -10.67 -0.24
CA LEU A 34 3.78 -11.88 0.54
C LEU A 34 4.30 -12.95 -0.42
N ILE A 35 5.42 -13.58 -0.04
CA ILE A 35 6.05 -14.66 -0.80
C ILE A 35 6.04 -15.92 0.02
N ASP A 36 5.60 -17.01 -0.61
CA ASP A 36 5.64 -18.33 -0.02
C ASP A 36 5.88 -19.45 -1.02
N PHE A 37 6.69 -20.44 -0.63
CA PHE A 37 6.76 -21.71 -1.36
C PHE A 37 5.76 -22.69 -0.75
N GLN A 38 4.74 -23.05 -1.53
CA GLN A 38 3.79 -24.09 -1.18
C GLN A 38 4.12 -25.36 -1.96
N SER A 39 4.80 -26.29 -1.31
CA SER A 39 5.31 -27.51 -1.94
C SER A 39 6.25 -27.16 -3.11
N THR A 40 5.78 -27.31 -4.35
CA THR A 40 6.57 -27.08 -5.57
C THR A 40 6.28 -25.76 -6.27
N HIS A 41 5.36 -24.96 -5.74
CA HIS A 41 4.95 -23.69 -6.36
C HIS A 41 5.36 -22.51 -5.51
N LEU A 42 5.94 -21.51 -6.18
CA LEU A 42 6.11 -20.16 -5.65
C LEU A 42 4.77 -19.42 -5.75
N GLN A 43 4.25 -19.00 -4.61
CA GLN A 43 3.12 -18.09 -4.51
C GLN A 43 3.64 -16.68 -4.24
N ILE A 44 3.08 -15.71 -4.97
CA ILE A 44 3.34 -14.29 -4.75
C ILE A 44 2.01 -13.58 -4.64
N THR A 45 1.71 -13.02 -3.47
CA THR A 45 0.52 -12.21 -3.23
C THR A 45 0.91 -10.73 -3.25
N LEU A 46 0.45 -9.98 -4.24
CA LEU A 46 0.65 -8.54 -4.31
C LEU A 46 -0.24 -7.85 -3.28
N LEU A 47 0.38 -7.05 -2.41
CA LEU A 47 -0.30 -6.34 -1.35
C LEU A 47 -0.07 -4.85 -1.58
N SER A 48 -0.86 -4.24 -2.46
CA SER A 48 -0.80 -2.78 -2.64
C SER A 48 -1.72 -2.10 -1.62
N SER A 49 -1.53 -0.80 -1.40
CA SER A 49 -2.45 0.02 -0.60
C SER A 49 -3.91 -0.02 -1.09
N ARG A 50 -4.12 -0.34 -2.37
CA ARG A 50 -5.44 -0.43 -3.00
C ARG A 50 -5.99 -1.86 -3.10
N THR A 51 -5.14 -2.87 -2.97
CA THR A 51 -5.50 -4.29 -3.18
C THR A 51 -4.97 -5.13 -2.01
N GLN A 52 -5.83 -5.34 -1.01
CA GLN A 52 -5.55 -6.16 0.16
C GLN A 52 -6.65 -7.20 0.39
N GLY A 53 -6.38 -8.20 1.23
CA GLY A 53 -7.34 -9.23 1.54
C GLY A 53 -7.81 -9.95 0.28
N LYS A 54 -9.11 -9.88 -0.03
CA LYS A 54 -9.73 -10.58 -1.17
C LYS A 54 -9.39 -9.97 -2.53
N ASP A 55 -9.06 -8.69 -2.57
CA ASP A 55 -8.78 -7.98 -3.82
C ASP A 55 -7.30 -8.08 -4.20
N ALA A 56 -6.48 -8.67 -3.33
CA ALA A 56 -5.07 -8.93 -3.59
C ALA A 56 -4.90 -9.92 -4.76
N ILE A 57 -4.02 -9.57 -5.70
CA ILE A 57 -3.66 -10.42 -6.83
C ILE A 57 -2.64 -11.46 -6.33
N LYS A 58 -2.89 -12.73 -6.63
CA LYS A 58 -1.98 -13.86 -6.38
C LYS A 58 -1.48 -14.45 -7.68
N TYR A 59 -0.18 -14.71 -7.73
CA TYR A 59 0.49 -15.50 -8.76
C TYR A 59 0.92 -16.84 -8.17
N SER A 60 0.69 -17.92 -8.92
CA SER A 60 1.21 -19.26 -8.63
C SER A 60 2.12 -19.70 -9.76
N LEU A 61 3.39 -19.95 -9.46
CA LEU A 61 4.45 -20.24 -10.43
C LEU A 61 5.15 -21.54 -10.03
N GLY A 62 5.15 -22.56 -10.89
CA GLY A 62 5.89 -23.78 -10.63
C GLY A 62 5.41 -24.98 -11.43
N SER A 63 5.85 -26.16 -11.03
CA SER A 63 5.45 -27.45 -11.62
C SER A 63 4.78 -28.31 -10.55
N ARG A 64 3.96 -29.28 -10.96
CA ARG A 64 3.45 -30.32 -10.06
C ARG A 64 4.55 -31.28 -9.57
N ARG A 65 5.67 -31.36 -10.29
CA ARG A 65 6.70 -32.41 -10.10
C ARG A 65 7.88 -31.94 -9.27
N SER A 66 8.27 -30.67 -9.38
CA SER A 66 9.45 -30.15 -8.68
C SER A 66 9.39 -28.62 -8.52
N VAL A 67 10.20 -28.12 -7.57
CA VAL A 67 10.45 -26.68 -7.36
C VAL A 67 11.35 -26.11 -8.46
N GLU A 68 12.14 -26.95 -9.14
CA GLU A 68 13.17 -26.54 -10.09
C GLU A 68 12.68 -25.54 -11.15
N PRO A 69 11.49 -25.67 -11.75
CA PRO A 69 11.01 -24.69 -12.73
C PRO A 69 10.78 -23.30 -12.13
N ALA A 70 10.29 -23.22 -10.89
CA ALA A 70 10.16 -21.93 -10.20
C ALA A 70 11.54 -21.33 -9.89
N TRP A 71 12.51 -22.17 -9.51
CA TRP A 71 13.88 -21.73 -9.26
C TRP A 71 14.60 -21.24 -10.52
N GLN A 72 14.41 -21.93 -11.65
CA GLN A 72 14.94 -21.50 -12.94
C GLN A 72 14.31 -20.20 -13.42
N LEU A 73 13.01 -20.00 -13.17
CA LEU A 73 12.34 -18.72 -13.44
C LEU A 73 12.96 -17.58 -12.61
N ILE A 74 13.15 -17.78 -11.29
CA ILE A 74 13.83 -16.78 -10.44
C ILE A 74 15.23 -16.47 -10.99
N ARG A 75 15.97 -17.49 -11.42
CA ARG A 75 17.30 -17.33 -12.02
C ARG A 75 17.25 -16.57 -13.34
N ALA A 76 16.28 -16.84 -14.21
CA ALA A 76 16.06 -16.15 -15.48
C ALA A 76 15.72 -14.67 -15.28
N CYS A 77 15.00 -14.34 -14.20
CA CYS A 77 14.78 -12.97 -13.73
C CYS A 77 15.98 -12.39 -12.95
N HIS A 78 17.17 -12.97 -13.11
CA HIS A 78 18.41 -12.53 -12.46
C HIS A 78 18.32 -12.40 -10.93
N TRP A 79 17.50 -13.23 -10.29
CA TRP A 79 17.23 -13.19 -8.84
C TRP A 79 16.56 -11.89 -8.35
N ASP A 80 16.02 -11.08 -9.26
CA ASP A 80 15.31 -9.83 -8.96
C ASP A 80 13.80 -10.07 -8.93
N LEU A 81 13.19 -9.86 -7.77
CA LEU A 81 11.76 -9.99 -7.60
C LEU A 81 10.99 -8.92 -8.39
N ASN A 82 11.54 -7.72 -8.56
CA ASN A 82 10.89 -6.69 -9.38
C ASN A 82 10.84 -7.11 -10.84
N ALA A 83 11.96 -7.60 -11.39
CA ALA A 83 12.01 -8.13 -12.75
C ALA A 83 11.01 -9.27 -12.97
N LEU A 84 10.88 -10.16 -11.98
CA LEU A 84 9.88 -11.23 -12.00
C LEU A 84 8.46 -10.66 -12.03
N LEU A 85 8.11 -9.71 -11.16
CA LEU A 85 6.78 -9.11 -11.13
C LEU A 85 6.45 -8.33 -12.41
N THR A 86 7.38 -7.54 -12.93
CA THR A 86 7.21 -6.83 -14.20
C THR A 86 6.93 -7.81 -15.33
N GLY A 87 7.65 -8.94 -15.37
CA GLY A 87 7.39 -10.02 -16.32
C GLY A 87 5.98 -10.60 -16.19
N LEU A 88 5.53 -10.86 -14.95
CA LEU A 88 4.19 -11.38 -14.67
C LEU A 88 3.08 -10.37 -14.95
N GLU A 89 3.33 -9.07 -14.87
CA GLU A 89 2.32 -8.05 -15.21
C GLU A 89 2.10 -7.94 -16.73
N GLN A 90 3.15 -8.17 -17.51
CA GLN A 90 3.11 -8.14 -18.98
C GLN A 90 2.56 -9.43 -19.60
N MET A 91 2.48 -10.50 -18.81
CA MET A 91 1.97 -11.79 -19.26
C MET A 91 0.46 -11.77 -19.52
N ASP A 92 0.06 -12.38 -20.63
CA ASP A 92 -1.34 -12.67 -20.89
C ASP A 92 -1.72 -14.02 -20.25
N PHE A 93 -2.56 -13.96 -19.21
CA PHE A 93 -3.10 -15.15 -18.52
C PHE A 93 -4.40 -15.66 -19.15
N SER A 94 -4.89 -15.04 -20.23
CA SER A 94 -6.03 -15.52 -20.99
C SER A 94 -5.63 -16.52 -22.10
N SER A 95 -4.35 -16.57 -22.45
CA SER A 95 -3.78 -17.48 -23.46
C SER A 95 -3.10 -18.70 -22.83
N ASN A 96 -2.76 -19.70 -23.67
CA ASN A 96 -2.04 -20.87 -23.18
C ASN A 96 -0.63 -20.46 -22.71
N VAL A 97 -0.22 -20.97 -21.55
CA VAL A 97 1.07 -20.69 -20.88
C VAL A 97 2.29 -20.87 -21.81
N ARG A 98 2.17 -21.71 -22.84
CA ARG A 98 3.21 -22.02 -23.83
C ARG A 98 3.53 -20.89 -24.81
N ASP A 99 2.63 -19.93 -25.00
CA ASP A 99 2.79 -18.83 -25.95
C ASP A 99 3.51 -17.62 -25.30
N ASN A 100 3.78 -17.68 -24.00
CA ASN A 100 4.46 -16.62 -23.26
C ASN A 100 5.99 -16.83 -23.28
N SER A 101 6.71 -15.90 -23.92
CA SER A 101 8.18 -15.93 -24.05
C SER A 101 8.93 -16.03 -22.73
N LEU A 102 8.37 -15.49 -21.64
CA LEU A 102 8.91 -15.56 -20.28
C LEU A 102 8.92 -17.00 -19.71
N LEU A 103 8.04 -17.87 -20.20
CA LEU A 103 7.86 -19.25 -19.74
C LEU A 103 8.26 -20.30 -20.80
N GLY A 104 8.45 -19.88 -22.05
CA GLY A 104 8.71 -20.74 -23.20
C GLY A 104 9.99 -21.58 -23.13
N VAL A 105 10.84 -21.35 -22.13
CA VAL A 105 12.10 -22.10 -21.93
C VAL A 105 11.88 -23.39 -21.12
N HIS A 106 10.77 -23.55 -20.39
CA HIS A 106 10.55 -24.70 -19.50
C HIS A 106 9.18 -25.36 -19.74
N THR A 107 9.17 -26.51 -20.41
CA THR A 107 7.97 -27.27 -20.81
C THR A 107 7.06 -27.72 -19.66
N ASP A 108 7.53 -27.67 -18.41
CA ASP A 108 6.78 -28.10 -17.23
C ASP A 108 6.41 -26.94 -16.28
N LEU A 109 6.74 -25.69 -16.63
CA LEU A 109 6.41 -24.52 -15.82
C LEU A 109 4.95 -24.09 -16.05
N THR A 110 4.21 -23.93 -14.96
CA THR A 110 2.84 -23.40 -14.97
C THR A 110 2.80 -22.07 -14.23
N ALA A 111 2.08 -21.10 -14.80
CA ALA A 111 1.82 -19.81 -14.20
C ALA A 111 0.31 -19.55 -14.18
N ARG A 112 -0.20 -19.06 -13.06
CA ARG A 112 -1.61 -18.71 -12.89
C ARG A 112 -1.74 -17.40 -12.13
N LYS A 113 -2.69 -16.57 -12.54
CA LYS A 113 -3.10 -15.35 -11.85
C LYS A 113 -4.51 -15.52 -11.31
N PHE A 114 -4.75 -15.19 -10.04
CA PHE A 114 -6.05 -15.28 -9.40
C PHE A 114 -6.17 -14.28 -8.25
N PHE A 115 -7.38 -14.02 -7.78
CA PHE A 115 -7.61 -13.20 -6.60
C PHE A 115 -7.49 -14.02 -5.32
N SER A 116 -6.95 -13.39 -4.28
CA SER A 116 -6.85 -13.98 -2.96
C SER A 116 -8.23 -14.38 -2.40
N LYS A 117 -8.32 -15.58 -1.84
CA LYS A 117 -9.54 -16.02 -1.13
C LYS A 117 -9.55 -15.56 0.33
N GLU A 118 -8.39 -15.13 0.84
CA GLU A 118 -8.20 -14.78 2.24
C GLU A 118 -8.66 -13.35 2.51
N ARG A 119 -9.46 -13.15 3.57
CA ARG A 119 -10.02 -11.83 3.89
C ARG A 119 -9.02 -10.87 4.52
N SER A 120 -7.92 -11.35 5.09
CA SER A 120 -7.17 -10.60 6.09
C SER A 120 -5.66 -10.53 5.87
N VAL A 121 -5.16 -10.82 4.66
CA VAL A 121 -3.74 -10.58 4.37
C VAL A 121 -3.55 -9.07 4.17
N ILE A 122 -3.00 -8.44 5.20
CA ILE A 122 -2.71 -7.01 5.28
C ILE A 122 -1.20 -6.85 5.20
N ALA A 123 -0.76 -5.86 4.44
CA ALA A 123 0.66 -5.61 4.27
C ALA A 123 1.26 -5.02 5.56
N PRO A 124 2.50 -5.37 5.95
CA PRO A 124 3.10 -4.85 7.18
C PRO A 124 3.21 -3.33 7.24
N SER A 125 3.36 -2.65 6.10
CA SER A 125 3.38 -1.18 6.09
C SER A 125 2.06 -0.56 6.53
N SER A 126 0.94 -1.27 6.36
CA SER A 126 -0.38 -0.85 6.83
C SER A 126 -0.53 -1.05 8.34
N VAL A 127 0.36 -1.83 8.98
CA VAL A 127 0.40 -2.11 10.42
C VAL A 127 1.68 -1.53 11.00
N GLY A 128 1.75 -0.20 11.11
CA GLY A 128 2.96 0.47 11.59
C GLY A 128 2.80 1.96 11.83
N LEU A 129 3.90 2.64 12.18
CA LEU A 129 3.93 4.09 12.26
C LEU A 129 3.77 4.68 10.86
N LEU A 130 2.75 5.52 10.68
CA LEU A 130 2.51 6.25 9.44
C LEU A 130 3.69 7.19 9.15
N LYS A 131 4.52 6.83 8.18
CA LYS A 131 5.67 7.64 7.78
C LYS A 131 5.20 8.98 7.19
N PRO A 132 5.89 10.10 7.43
CA PRO A 132 5.60 11.36 6.77
C PRO A 132 5.75 11.23 5.25
N LEU A 133 5.05 12.09 4.50
CA LEU A 133 5.19 12.25 3.06
C LEU A 133 6.36 13.18 2.77
N GLY A 134 7.29 12.76 1.91
CA GLY A 134 8.41 13.60 1.46
C GLY A 134 8.10 14.40 0.19
N GLN A 135 7.12 13.96 -0.60
CA GLN A 135 6.68 14.62 -1.83
C GLN A 135 5.19 14.35 -2.06
N ALA A 136 4.58 15.14 -2.94
CA ALA A 136 3.19 14.91 -3.37
C ALA A 136 3.11 13.59 -4.16
N PRO A 137 2.19 12.67 -3.82
CA PRO A 137 1.92 11.50 -4.63
C PRO A 137 1.25 11.90 -5.95
N GLU A 138 1.46 11.13 -7.01
CA GLU A 138 0.78 11.32 -8.30
C GLU A 138 -0.75 11.19 -8.16
N ILE A 139 -1.20 10.28 -7.28
CA ILE A 139 -2.60 10.08 -6.95
C ILE A 139 -2.74 10.04 -5.45
N TRP A 140 -3.51 10.98 -4.89
CA TRP A 140 -3.79 11.05 -3.46
C TRP A 140 -4.80 9.98 -3.03
N SER A 141 -4.29 8.91 -2.42
CA SER A 141 -5.12 7.87 -1.80
C SER A 141 -5.49 8.22 -0.35
N GLY A 142 -6.51 7.57 0.20
CA GLY A 142 -6.85 7.72 1.61
C GLY A 142 -5.70 7.39 2.58
N GLU A 143 -4.78 6.50 2.20
CA GLU A 143 -3.57 6.24 3.00
C GLU A 143 -2.61 7.43 2.99
N ASP A 144 -2.40 8.07 1.83
CA ASP A 144 -1.57 9.28 1.73
C ASP A 144 -2.18 10.44 2.52
N LEU A 145 -3.50 10.60 2.42
CA LEU A 145 -4.25 11.58 3.23
C LEU A 145 -4.10 11.28 4.72
N LEU A 146 -4.23 10.02 5.13
CA LEU A 146 -4.06 9.60 6.51
C LEU A 146 -2.62 9.88 7.00
N ARG A 147 -1.60 9.63 6.17
CA ARG A 147 -0.19 9.95 6.50
C ARG A 147 0.01 11.45 6.68
N LEU A 148 -0.54 12.27 5.77
CA LEU A 148 -0.46 13.73 5.82
C LEU A 148 -1.08 14.26 7.12
N ILE A 149 -2.32 13.84 7.40
CA ILE A 149 -3.09 14.26 8.58
C ILE A 149 -2.43 13.74 9.87
N ALA A 150 -2.02 12.48 9.92
CA ALA A 150 -1.43 11.89 11.12
C ALA A 150 -0.08 12.51 11.49
N ASN A 151 0.69 12.97 10.49
CA ASN A 151 1.98 13.63 10.69
C ASN A 151 1.87 15.15 10.85
N GLY A 152 0.68 15.75 10.72
CA GLY A 152 0.50 17.20 10.84
C GLY A 152 1.15 17.97 9.69
N GLN A 153 1.28 17.34 8.53
CA GLN A 153 1.95 17.85 7.34
C GLN A 153 1.00 18.72 6.49
N TYR A 154 0.35 19.69 7.12
CA TYR A 154 -0.61 20.55 6.45
C TYR A 154 -0.77 21.90 7.17
N SER A 155 -1.26 22.88 6.41
CA SER A 155 -1.68 24.20 6.91
C SER A 155 -3.06 24.57 6.34
N ASP A 156 -3.69 25.60 6.92
CA ASP A 156 -4.96 26.19 6.44
C ASP A 156 -6.08 25.17 6.13
N LEU A 157 -6.46 24.42 7.17
CA LEU A 157 -7.57 23.47 7.13
C LEU A 157 -8.92 24.21 7.07
N ARG A 158 -9.73 23.92 6.05
CA ARG A 158 -11.05 24.51 5.83
C ARG A 158 -12.13 23.44 5.69
N ASN A 159 -13.34 23.77 6.12
CA ASN A 159 -14.52 22.93 5.88
C ASN A 159 -15.18 23.35 4.56
N GLU A 160 -15.23 22.41 3.61
CA GLU A 160 -15.82 22.64 2.29
C GLU A 160 -17.32 22.35 2.27
N GLN A 161 -17.86 21.71 3.32
CA GLN A 161 -19.30 21.48 3.47
C GLN A 161 -20.09 22.77 3.73
N ILE A 162 -19.42 23.83 4.18
CA ILE A 162 -20.03 25.16 4.44
C ILE A 162 -20.21 25.94 3.12
N ALA A 163 -19.52 25.57 2.05
CA ALA A 163 -19.54 26.28 0.76
C ALA A 163 -20.64 25.80 -0.20
N LEU A 164 -21.41 24.77 0.16
CA LEU A 164 -22.53 24.29 -0.66
C LEU A 164 -23.81 25.03 -0.27
N PRO A 165 -24.50 25.72 -1.19
CA PRO A 165 -25.81 26.29 -0.91
C PRO A 165 -26.76 25.13 -0.59
N HIS A 166 -27.21 25.06 0.66
CA HIS A 166 -28.33 24.20 1.05
C HIS A 166 -29.54 24.66 0.24
N MET A 167 -29.94 23.87 -0.77
CA MET A 167 -31.28 23.93 -1.32
C MET A 167 -32.23 23.40 -0.26
N SER A 168 -32.76 24.30 0.56
CA SER A 168 -34.00 24.06 1.30
C SER A 168 -34.65 25.38 1.61
N ASP A 169 -35.72 25.65 0.88
CA ASP A 169 -36.68 26.72 1.13
C ASP A 169 -37.18 26.69 2.57
N THR A 170 -37.23 27.87 3.21
CA THR A 170 -38.43 28.52 3.77
C THR A 170 -38.09 29.36 5.01
N ASN A 171 -38.31 30.66 4.85
CA ASN A 171 -38.75 31.64 5.86
C ASN A 171 -38.52 31.30 7.34
N THR A 172 -37.51 31.91 7.95
CA THR A 172 -37.69 32.59 9.24
C THR A 172 -36.57 33.60 9.47
N SER A 173 -36.98 34.85 9.59
CA SER A 173 -36.17 35.99 10.00
C SER A 173 -35.75 35.84 11.46
N SER A 174 -34.46 35.57 11.70
CA SER A 174 -33.78 35.98 12.94
C SER A 174 -32.28 36.02 12.74
N CYS A 175 -31.66 37.12 13.18
CA CYS A 175 -30.23 37.32 13.19
C CYS A 175 -29.56 36.37 14.18
N THR A 176 -29.09 35.22 13.72
CA THR A 176 -28.12 34.38 14.44
C THR A 176 -27.22 33.68 13.42
N GLN A 177 -25.93 33.68 13.72
CA GLN A 177 -24.82 33.12 12.97
C GLN A 177 -25.21 31.86 12.18
N ALA A 178 -24.94 31.88 10.87
CA ALA A 178 -25.15 30.76 9.97
C ALA A 178 -24.67 29.45 10.62
N GLY A 179 -25.59 28.49 10.77
CA GLY A 179 -25.39 27.19 11.39
C GLY A 179 -24.41 26.31 10.61
N GLY A 180 -23.14 26.72 10.62
CA GLY A 180 -22.04 26.01 10.01
C GLY A 180 -21.84 24.69 10.75
N ILE A 181 -21.96 23.59 10.01
CA ILE A 181 -21.47 22.30 10.46
C ILE A 181 -20.02 22.52 10.94
N PRO A 182 -19.70 22.25 12.22
CA PRO A 182 -18.36 22.50 12.73
C PRO A 182 -17.36 21.71 11.88
N VAL A 183 -16.26 22.36 11.49
CA VAL A 183 -15.13 21.71 10.81
C VAL A 183 -14.86 20.39 11.56
N PRO A 184 -14.89 19.21 10.88
CA PRO A 184 -14.60 17.97 11.57
C PRO A 184 -13.24 18.12 12.23
N SER A 185 -13.19 17.92 13.56
CA SER A 185 -11.94 18.04 14.30
C SER A 185 -10.86 17.18 13.62
N ILE A 186 -9.61 17.58 13.70
CA ILE A 186 -8.53 16.81 13.06
C ILE A 186 -8.51 15.35 13.53
N SER A 187 -8.87 15.13 14.81
CA SER A 187 -9.02 13.81 15.40
C SER A 187 -10.15 13.03 14.74
N SER A 188 -11.30 13.66 14.50
CA SER A 188 -12.43 13.05 13.79
C SER A 188 -12.08 12.73 12.34
N LEU A 189 -11.43 13.65 11.62
CA LEU A 189 -10.96 13.41 10.25
C LEU A 189 -9.99 12.24 10.17
N ARG A 190 -9.05 12.17 11.12
CA ARG A 190 -8.11 11.06 11.22
C ARG A 190 -8.80 9.72 11.48
N LEU A 191 -9.80 9.68 12.35
CA LEU A 191 -10.58 8.47 12.62
C LEU A 191 -11.36 8.03 11.37
N MET A 192 -12.03 8.97 10.69
CA MET A 192 -12.77 8.66 9.45
C MET A 192 -11.84 8.14 8.32
N LEU A 193 -10.62 8.69 8.21
CA LEU A 193 -9.61 8.21 7.27
C LEU A 193 -9.06 6.83 7.66
N LEU A 194 -8.94 6.55 8.96
CA LEU A 194 -8.46 5.26 9.47
C LEU A 194 -9.49 4.13 9.25
N GLU A 195 -10.77 4.41 9.47
CA GLU A 195 -11.84 3.40 9.37
C GLU A 195 -12.09 2.95 7.93
N GLN A 196 -12.10 3.90 6.98
CA GLN A 196 -12.50 3.63 5.60
C GLN A 196 -11.61 4.36 4.57
N PRO A 197 -10.29 4.13 4.54
CA PRO A 197 -9.37 4.86 3.65
C PRO A 197 -9.71 4.72 2.16
N TRP A 198 -10.32 3.60 1.74
CA TRP A 198 -10.73 3.37 0.35
C TRP A 198 -11.85 4.29 -0.14
N GLN A 199 -12.60 4.93 0.76
CA GLN A 199 -13.65 5.90 0.39
C GLN A 199 -13.11 7.30 0.14
N TRP A 200 -11.85 7.55 0.48
CA TRP A 200 -11.25 8.88 0.43
C TRP A 200 -10.33 9.04 -0.77
N VAL A 201 -10.45 10.18 -1.44
CA VAL A 201 -9.59 10.59 -2.55
C VAL A 201 -9.22 12.05 -2.36
N GLY A 202 -7.94 12.38 -2.58
CA GLY A 202 -7.48 13.76 -2.64
C GLY A 202 -7.46 14.26 -4.08
N GLN A 203 -7.89 15.50 -4.29
CA GLN A 203 -7.65 16.20 -5.54
C GLN A 203 -6.92 17.50 -5.25
N GLN A 204 -5.75 17.65 -5.84
CA GLN A 204 -4.95 18.86 -5.68
C GLN A 204 -5.31 19.83 -6.80
N HIS A 205 -5.73 21.04 -6.42
CA HIS A 205 -5.96 22.15 -7.33
C HIS A 205 -5.07 23.32 -6.91
N LYS A 206 -4.08 23.63 -7.76
CA LYS A 206 -2.98 24.56 -7.44
C LYS A 206 -2.24 24.07 -6.18
N GLU A 207 -2.26 24.86 -5.11
CA GLU A 207 -1.58 24.57 -3.85
C GLU A 207 -2.51 23.91 -2.81
N ARG A 208 -3.81 23.80 -3.10
CA ARG A 208 -4.80 23.29 -2.15
C ARG A 208 -5.21 21.87 -2.50
N LEU A 209 -5.18 21.00 -1.49
CA LEU A 209 -5.67 19.64 -1.54
C LEU A 209 -7.09 19.58 -1.00
N HIS A 210 -8.02 19.14 -1.82
CA HIS A 210 -9.41 18.89 -1.46
C HIS A 210 -9.60 17.40 -1.17
N LEU A 211 -10.13 17.08 0.00
CA LEU A 211 -10.39 15.70 0.44
C LEU A 211 -11.86 15.38 0.20
N PHE A 212 -12.08 14.39 -0.66
CA PHE A 212 -13.41 13.91 -1.02
C PHE A 212 -13.69 12.59 -0.34
N ARG A 213 -14.91 12.45 0.18
CA ARG A 213 -15.51 11.16 0.56
C ARG A 213 -16.69 10.91 -0.36
N GLU A 214 -16.70 9.78 -1.07
CA GLU A 214 -17.81 9.41 -1.96
C GLU A 214 -18.24 10.53 -2.93
N ARG A 215 -17.26 11.28 -3.47
CA ARG A 215 -17.42 12.45 -4.38
C ARG A 215 -17.93 13.75 -3.74
N GLN A 216 -18.10 13.80 -2.41
CA GLN A 216 -18.41 15.04 -1.71
C GLN A 216 -17.14 15.64 -1.08
N PRO A 217 -16.84 16.94 -1.33
CA PRO A 217 -15.71 17.61 -0.69
C PRO A 217 -16.04 17.83 0.78
N ILE A 218 -15.21 17.29 1.67
CA ILE A 218 -15.42 17.40 3.13
C ILE A 218 -14.54 18.52 3.70
N VAL A 219 -13.24 18.46 3.41
CA VAL A 219 -12.27 19.45 3.88
C VAL A 219 -11.26 19.78 2.79
N SER A 220 -10.62 20.93 2.92
CA SER A 220 -9.45 21.28 2.13
C SER A 220 -8.31 21.75 3.02
N LEU A 221 -7.08 21.57 2.55
CA LEU A 221 -5.86 21.97 3.26
C LEU A 221 -4.74 22.28 2.28
N ILE A 222 -3.68 22.93 2.75
CA ILE A 222 -2.44 23.12 1.99
C ILE A 222 -1.44 22.08 2.49
N PRO A 223 -1.00 21.10 1.67
CA PRO A 223 -0.05 20.08 2.10
C PRO A 223 1.33 20.70 2.36
N ASP A 224 1.97 20.28 3.44
CA ASP A 224 3.32 20.70 3.83
C ASP A 224 4.21 19.46 3.98
N PHE A 225 5.13 19.25 3.04
CA PHE A 225 6.00 18.07 3.00
C PHE A 225 7.23 18.18 3.91
N THR A 226 7.33 19.23 4.73
CA THR A 226 8.39 19.30 5.74
C THR A 226 8.27 18.13 6.72
N ALA A 227 9.41 17.49 7.03
CA ALA A 227 9.42 16.37 7.95
C ALA A 227 9.05 16.86 9.37
N PRO A 228 8.03 16.27 10.02
CA PRO A 228 7.63 16.72 11.36
C PRO A 228 8.76 16.46 12.36
N ALA A 229 8.88 17.36 13.35
CA ALA A 229 9.83 17.18 14.43
C ALA A 229 9.60 15.82 15.13
N PRO A 230 10.67 15.10 15.50
CA PRO A 230 10.53 13.79 16.14
C PRO A 230 9.75 13.93 17.45
N ARG A 231 8.59 13.25 17.52
CA ARG A 231 7.69 13.29 18.70
C ARG A 231 8.33 12.72 19.97
N LEU A 232 9.36 11.89 19.80
CA LEU A 232 10.20 11.40 20.87
C LEU A 232 11.51 12.17 20.84
N LYS A 233 11.82 12.89 21.92
CA LYS A 233 13.19 13.39 22.15
C LYS A 233 14.10 12.17 22.11
N ALA A 234 15.11 12.16 21.25
CA ALA A 234 16.18 11.18 21.35
C ALA A 234 16.74 11.28 22.77
N LYS A 235 16.47 10.27 23.62
CA LYS A 235 17.28 10.10 24.83
C LYS A 235 18.69 9.94 24.30
N GLY A 236 19.56 10.90 24.65
CA GLY A 236 20.94 10.93 24.20
C GLY A 236 21.56 9.55 24.32
N ASN A 237 22.25 9.13 23.27
CA ASN A 237 23.06 7.93 23.25
C ASN A 237 24.16 8.07 24.33
N ALA A 238 23.85 7.69 25.56
CA ALA A 238 24.85 7.37 26.58
C ALA A 238 25.41 5.97 26.31
N ARG A 239 26.02 5.77 25.13
CA ARG A 239 26.90 4.66 24.79
C ARG A 239 27.92 5.12 23.75
N GLN A 240 28.67 6.15 24.11
CA GLN A 240 30.07 6.27 23.72
C GLN A 240 30.88 6.11 25.01
N ASN A 241 32.03 5.43 24.90
CA ASN A 241 32.89 4.91 25.96
C ASN A 241 32.46 3.54 26.48
N TYR A 242 32.89 2.48 25.80
CA TYR A 242 33.95 1.64 26.34
C TYR A 242 34.88 1.23 25.19
N LEU A 243 36.17 1.46 25.43
CA LEU A 243 37.31 0.86 24.74
C LEU A 243 37.25 -0.66 24.82
#